data_AF-A0A1C3H3I9-F1
#
_entry.id   AF-A0A1C3H3I9-F1
#
_cell.length_a   1.000
_cell.length_b   1.000
_cell.length_c   1.000
_cell.angle_alpha   90.00
_cell.angle_beta   90.00
_cell.angle_gamma   90.00
#
_symmetry.space_group_name_H-M   'P 1'
#
loop_
_entity.id
_entity.type
_entity.pdbx_description
1 polymer ?
#
loop_
_entity_poly.entity_id
_entity_poly.type
_entity_poly.pdbx_seq_one_letter_code
_entity_poly.pdbx_strand_id
1 'polypeptide(L)' 'MENIAGCHCYIVGINDHEPNAVYVFEVWENQEAHMASLQLDIVQQLIAKAKPIIAGMSYQPNLTIIGGKASF' A
#
# COMPACT_ATOMS: atom_id res chain seq x y z
N MET A 1 3.01 -6.05 8.90
CA MET A 1 4.03 -5.20 8.26
C MET A 1 4.90 -4.62 9.36
N GLU A 2 6.18 -4.38 9.12
CA GLU A 2 7.00 -3.60 10.05
C GLU A 2 6.39 -2.21 10.25
N ASN A 3 6.65 -1.59 11.41
CA ASN A 3 6.19 -0.24 11.66
C ASN A 3 7.02 0.74 10.81
N ILE A 4 6.44 1.19 9.70
CA ILE A 4 7.03 2.22 8.84
C ILE A 4 6.55 3.58 9.34
N ALA A 5 7.50 4.44 9.70
CA ALA A 5 7.20 5.79 10.16
C ALA A 5 6.36 6.56 9.12
N GLY A 6 5.29 7.22 9.57
CA GLY A 6 4.38 7.98 8.72
C GLY A 6 3.34 7.15 7.96
N CYS A 7 3.37 5.81 8.05
CA CYS A 7 2.29 4.95 7.55
C CYS A 7 1.24 4.77 8.64
N HIS A 8 0.08 5.41 8.51
CA HIS A 8 -1.02 5.32 9.48
C HIS A 8 -1.88 4.07 9.29
N CYS A 9 -1.98 3.59 8.05
CA CYS A 9 -2.85 2.47 7.70
C CYS A 9 -2.26 1.74 6.50
N TYR A 10 -2.25 0.41 6.57
CA TYR A 10 -1.90 -0.47 5.45
C TYR A 10 -2.83 -1.69 5.48
N ILE A 11 -3.87 -1.66 4.64
CA ILE A 11 -4.90 -2.70 4.57
C ILE A 11 -4.76 -3.44 3.26
N VAL A 12 -4.75 -4.76 3.34
CA VAL A 12 -4.70 -5.66 2.17
C VAL A 12 -5.99 -6.46 2.14
N GLY A 13 -6.63 -6.49 0.97
CA GLY A 13 -7.86 -7.24 0.73
C GLY A 13 -7.78 -8.10 -0.53
N ILE A 14 -8.66 -9.10 -0.58
CA ILE A 14 -8.91 -9.95 -1.74
C ILE A 14 -10.41 -9.93 -2.06
N ASN A 15 -10.76 -10.30 -3.29
CA ASN A 15 -12.14 -10.43 -3.74
C ASN A 15 -12.32 -11.82 -4.37
N ASP A 16 -13.26 -12.60 -3.84
CA ASP A 16 -13.53 -13.97 -4.32
C ASP A 16 -13.99 -14.01 -5.78
N HIS A 17 -14.54 -12.90 -6.29
CA HIS A 17 -14.94 -12.75 -7.70
C HIS A 17 -13.78 -12.31 -8.61
N GLU A 18 -12.65 -11.86 -8.03
CA GLU A 18 -11.44 -11.43 -8.74
C GLU A 18 -10.21 -12.10 -8.14
N PRO A 19 -10.04 -13.43 -8.30
CA PRO A 19 -9.04 -14.22 -7.56
C PRO A 19 -7.58 -13.87 -7.88
N ASN A 20 -7.34 -13.11 -8.96
CA ASN A 20 -6.02 -12.64 -9.36
C ASN A 20 -5.76 -11.18 -8.95
N ALA A 21 -6.68 -10.53 -8.23
CA ALA A 21 -6.56 -9.15 -7.78
C ALA A 21 -6.24 -9.08 -6.29
N VAL A 22 -5.38 -8.13 -5.94
CA VAL A 22 -5.09 -7.73 -4.55
C VAL A 22 -5.36 -6.25 -4.44
N TYR A 23 -6.09 -5.86 -3.40
CA TYR A 23 -6.41 -4.45 -3.12
C TYR A 23 -5.57 -4.00 -1.95
N VAL A 24 -4.84 -2.90 -2.14
CA VAL A 24 -4.00 -2.30 -1.10
C VAL A 24 -4.49 -0.88 -0.86
N PHE A 25 -4.81 -0.58 0.40
CA PHE A 25 -5.21 0.75 0.83
C PHE A 25 -4.21 1.27 1.84
N GLU A 26 -3.70 2.46 1.58
CA GLU A 26 -2.65 3.08 2.37
C GLU A 26 -3.07 4.48 2.79
N VAL A 27 -2.79 4.82 4.05
CA VAL A 27 -2.94 6.18 4.56
C VAL A 27 -1.59 6.62 5.10
N TRP A 28 -1.07 7.70 4.51
CA TRP A 28 0.22 8.28 4.83
C TRP A 28 0.05 9.66 5.48
N GLU A 29 0.97 10.01 6.38
CA GLU A 29 1.03 11.33 7.01
C GLU A 29 1.17 12.44 5.96
N ASN A 30 2.00 12.22 4.95
CA ASN A 30 2.22 13.09 3.81
C ASN A 30 2.89 12.32 2.65
N GLN A 31 3.04 12.98 1.50
CA GLN A 31 3.64 12.38 0.31
C GLN A 31 5.13 12.07 0.51
N GLU A 32 5.86 12.89 1.25
CA GLU A 32 7.28 12.71 1.53
C GLU A 32 7.55 11.44 2.34
N ALA A 33 6.73 11.16 3.36
CA ALA A 33 6.81 9.95 4.17
C ALA A 33 6.60 8.69 3.31
N HIS A 34 5.62 8.71 2.40
CA HIS A 34 5.42 7.63 1.46
C HIS A 34 6.61 7.45 0.50
N MET A 35 7.17 8.53 -0.03
CA MET A 35 8.34 8.43 -0.90
C MET A 35 9.58 7.93 -0.16
N ALA A 36 9.77 8.34 1.09
CA ALA A 36 10.85 7.84 1.94
C ALA A 36 10.71 6.34 2.23
N SER A 37 9.50 5.82 2.41
CA SER A 37 9.30 4.38 2.65
C SER A 37 9.74 3.54 1.45
N LEU A 38 9.57 4.02 0.22
CA LEU A 38 10.02 3.34 -0.99
C LEU A 38 11.55 3.22 -1.10
N GLN A 39 12.30 3.99 -0.31
CA GLN A 39 13.76 3.93 -0.27
C GLN A 39 14.31 2.96 0.78
N LEU A 40 13.46 2.39 1.65
CA LEU A 40 13.89 1.43 2.65
C LEU A 40 14.30 0.11 2.00
N ASP A 41 15.44 -0.46 2.41
CA ASP A 41 15.97 -1.71 1.85
C ASP A 41 14.93 -2.84 1.88
N ILE A 42 14.18 -2.97 2.97
CA ILE A 42 13.15 -3.99 3.12
C ILE A 42 12.02 -3.81 2.09
N VAL A 43 11.61 -2.57 1.83
CA VAL A 43 10.55 -2.25 0.86
C VAL A 43 11.05 -2.48 -0.56
N GLN A 44 12.28 -2.08 -0.89
CA GLN A 44 12.88 -2.34 -2.19
C GLN A 44 13.02 -3.84 -2.48
N GLN A 45 13.42 -4.64 -1.49
CA GLN A 45 13.48 -6.10 -1.62
C GLN A 45 12.10 -6.73 -1.85
N LEU A 46 11.06 -6.22 -1.17
CA LEU A 46 9.69 -6.67 -1.39
C LEU A 46 9.20 -6.31 -2.80
N ILE A 47 9.43 -5.07 -3.25
CA ILE A 47 9.08 -4.64 -4.60
C ILE A 47 9.80 -5.49 -5.65
N ALA A 48 11.08 -5.80 -5.45
CA ALA A 48 11.85 -6.63 -6.37
C ALA A 48 11.28 -8.05 -6.50
N LYS A 49 10.77 -8.63 -5.42
CA LYS A 49 10.11 -9.95 -5.41
C LYS A 49 8.69 -9.91 -6.00
N ALA A 50 7.95 -8.83 -5.76
CA ALA A 50 6.56 -8.70 -6.21
C ALA A 50 6.45 -8.30 -7.68
N LYS A 51 7.35 -7.45 -8.19
CA LYS A 51 7.28 -6.91 -9.56
C LYS A 51 7.12 -7.99 -10.66
N PRO A 52 7.83 -9.14 -10.64
CA PRO A 52 7.68 -10.17 -11.67
C PRO A 52 6.31 -10.86 -11.70
N ILE A 53 5.55 -10.82 -10.61
CA ILE A 53 4.24 -11.49 -10.50
C ILE A 53 3.05 -10.54 -10.67
N ILE A 54 3.30 -9.23 -10.78
CA ILE A 54 2.27 -8.21 -10.99
C ILE A 54 1.98 -8.11 -12.49
N ALA A 55 0.83 -8.64 -12.93
CA ALA A 55 0.40 -8.57 -14.32
C ALA A 55 -0.02 -7.15 -14.76
N GLY A 56 -0.42 -6.30 -13.83
CA GLY A 56 -0.81 -4.91 -14.05
C GLY A 56 -1.23 -4.24 -12.74
N MET A 57 -1.31 -2.91 -12.74
CA MET A 57 -1.78 -2.12 -11.60
C MET A 57 -2.74 -1.02 -12.09
N SER A 58 -3.82 -0.82 -11.35
CA SER A 58 -4.70 0.33 -11.49
C SER A 58 -4.40 1.32 -10.36
N TYR A 59 -4.33 2.61 -10.70
CA TYR A 59 -4.06 3.66 -9.73
C TYR A 59 -5.37 4.38 -9.35
N GLN A 60 -5.56 4.62 -8.06
CA GLN A 60 -6.63 5.47 -7.54
C GLN A 60 -6.13 6.90 -7.27
N PRO A 61 -7.01 7.92 -7.39
CA PRO A 61 -6.61 9.31 -7.21
C PRO A 61 -6.01 9.58 -5.82
N ASN A 62 -5.11 10.56 -5.73
CA ASN A 62 -4.64 11.09 -4.45
C ASN A 62 -5.82 11.70 -3.68
N LEU A 63 -6.12 11.14 -2.51
CA LEU A 63 -7.21 11.59 -1.65
C LEU A 63 -6.68 12.33 -0.42
N THR A 64 -7.34 13.42 -0.05
CA THR A 64 -7.19 14.02 1.28
C THR A 64 -8.15 13.32 2.24
N ILE A 65 -7.61 12.59 3.20
CA ILE A 65 -8.41 11.87 4.19
C ILE A 65 -8.85 12.84 5.29
N ILE A 66 -10.16 13.02 5.47
CA ILE A 66 -10.75 13.90 6.49
C ILE A 66 -11.22 13.11 7.74
N GLY A 67 -11.33 11.78 7.62
CA GLY A 67 -11.71 10.91 8.72
C GLY A 67 -11.79 9.44 8.27
N GLY A 68 -11.81 8.53 9.24
CA GLY A 68 -11.92 7.09 8.98
C GLY A 68 -11.96 6.27 10.27
N LYS A 69 -12.49 5.05 10.17
CA LYS A 69 -12.45 4.04 11.24
C LYS A 69 -12.12 2.71 10.59
N ALA A 70 -11.05 2.07 11.03
CA ALA A 70 -10.78 0.68 10.71
C ALA A 70 -11.28 -0.20 11.87
N SER A 71 -12.15 -1.15 11.56
CA SER A 71 -12.55 -2.24 12.46
C SER A 71 -12.70 -3.47 11.60
N PHE A 72 -11.83 -4.45 11.79
CA PHE A 72 -11.82 -5.72 11.08
C PHE A 72 -11.99 -6.85 12.09
#